data_AF-A0A6B3BV93-F1
#
_entry.id   AF-A0A6B3BV93-F1
#
_cell.length_a   1.000
_cell.length_b   1.000
_cell.length_c   1.000
_cell.angle_alpha   90.00
_cell.angle_beta   90.00
_cell.angle_gamma   90.00
#
_symmetry.space_group_name_H-M   'P 1'
#
loop_
_entity.id
_entity.type
_entity.pdbx_description
1 polymer ?
#
loop_
_entity_poly.entity_id
_entity_poly.type
_entity_poly.pdbx_seq_one_letter_code
_entity_poly.pdbx_strand_id
1 'polypeptide(L)' 'MIGSNPDSTICSAKACRADAEWVLAWNNPKLHTPERRKTWLACEEHREHLSQFLGVRGFLKDVVRLEAWESPDN' A
#
# COMPACT_ATOMS: atom_id res chain seq x y z
N MET A 1 8.29 -19.93 -20.85
CA MET A 1 9.21 -18.97 -20.22
C MET A 1 8.72 -17.60 -20.67
N ILE A 2 8.17 -16.70 -19.87
CA ILE A 2 8.40 -16.26 -18.48
C ILE A 2 7.08 -15.61 -18.02
N GLY A 3 6.48 -16.13 -16.95
CA GLY A 3 5.31 -15.51 -16.32
C GLY A 3 5.77 -14.32 -15.49
N SER A 4 5.12 -13.17 -15.71
CA SER A 4 4.98 -11.98 -14.88
C SER A 4 6.01 -11.76 -13.75
N ASN A 5 6.83 -10.72 -13.90
CA ASN A 5 7.70 -10.16 -12.87
C ASN A 5 6.89 -9.95 -11.56
N PRO A 6 7.21 -10.66 -10.45
CA PRO A 6 6.40 -10.62 -9.23
C PRO A 6 6.57 -9.35 -8.37
N ASP A 7 7.30 -8.35 -8.83
CA ASP A 7 8.07 -7.48 -7.92
C ASP A 7 8.00 -5.99 -8.28
N SER A 8 6.82 -5.47 -8.61
CA SER A 8 6.67 -4.01 -8.68
C SER A 8 6.40 -3.49 -7.27
N THR A 9 7.43 -3.50 -6.43
CA THR A 9 7.58 -2.76 -5.18
C THR A 9 7.58 -1.24 -5.45
N ILE A 10 6.69 -0.78 -6.32
CA ILE A 10 6.69 0.60 -6.80
C ILE A 10 5.73 1.39 -5.94
N CYS A 11 6.15 2.59 -5.53
CA CYS A 11 5.29 3.48 -4.79
C CYS A 11 3.97 3.76 -5.55
N SER A 12 2.85 3.58 -4.85
CA SER A 12 1.50 3.82 -5.36
C SER A 12 1.16 5.31 -5.48
N ALA A 13 2.07 6.21 -5.09
CA ALA A 13 1.88 7.64 -5.26
C ALA A 13 1.85 8.00 -6.75
N LYS A 14 1.00 8.97 -7.11
CA LYS A 14 0.80 9.38 -8.49
C LYS A 14 2.12 9.89 -9.08
N ALA A 15 2.52 9.34 -10.23
CA ALA A 15 3.77 9.66 -10.92
C ALA A 15 5.05 9.34 -10.13
N CYS A 16 4.96 8.60 -9.03
CA CYS A 16 6.12 8.05 -8.36
C CYS A 16 6.48 6.69 -8.97
N ARG A 17 7.78 6.45 -9.16
CA ARG A 17 8.32 5.15 -9.57
C ARG A 17 9.45 4.68 -8.64
N ALA A 18 9.55 5.31 -7.47
CA ALA A 18 10.53 4.92 -6.46
C ALA A 18 10.17 3.56 -5.87
N ASP A 19 11.20 2.88 -5.36
CA ASP A 19 11.04 1.63 -4.63
C ASP A 19 10.29 1.89 -3.32
N ALA A 20 9.35 1.02 -3.01
CA ALA A 20 8.47 1.12 -1.87
C ALA A 20 9.02 0.30 -0.73
N GLU A 21 9.13 0.94 0.43
CA GLU A 21 9.63 0.31 1.65
C GLU A 21 8.52 0.12 2.68
N TRP A 22 7.33 0.66 2.40
CA TRP A 22 6.20 0.70 3.30
C TRP A 22 4.92 0.20 2.64
N VAL A 23 4.09 -0.45 3.45
CA VAL A 23 2.77 -0.93 3.07
C VAL A 23 1.74 -0.28 3.97
N LEU A 24 0.82 0.45 3.36
CA LEU A 24 -0.31 1.07 4.01
C LEU A 24 -1.53 0.19 3.78
N ALA A 25 -1.96 -0.52 4.82
CA ALA A 25 -3.22 -1.24 4.82
C ALA A 25 -4.36 -0.26 5.09
N TRP A 26 -5.37 -0.26 4.23
CA TRP A 26 -6.51 0.64 4.33
C TRP A 26 -7.82 -0.04 3.94
N ASN A 27 -8.91 0.49 4.47
CA ASN A 27 -10.26 0.05 4.14
C ASN A 27 -11.17 1.28 4.02
N ASN A 28 -11.90 1.36 2.91
CA ASN A 28 -12.95 2.36 2.73
C ASN A 28 -14.32 1.68 2.92
N PRO A 29 -14.99 1.85 4.08
CA PRO A 29 -16.25 1.17 4.38
C PRO A 29 -17.41 1.64 3.49
N LYS A 30 -17.26 2.77 2.79
CA LYS A 30 -18.27 3.24 1.83
C LYS A 30 -18.27 2.47 0.51
N LEU A 31 -17.16 1.80 0.18
CA LEU A 31 -16.96 1.08 -1.10
C LEU A 31 -16.69 -0.42 -0.91
N HIS A 32 -16.19 -0.81 0.26
CA HIS A 32 -15.74 -2.17 0.53
C HIS A 32 -16.34 -2.67 1.83
N THR A 33 -16.61 -3.98 1.89
CA THR A 33 -16.95 -4.66 3.14
C THR A 33 -15.81 -4.48 4.16
N PRO A 34 -16.10 -4.48 5.47
CA PRO A 34 -15.08 -4.29 6.50
C PRO A 34 -13.98 -5.36 6.48
N GLU A 35 -14.26 -6.52 5.90
CA GLU A 35 -13.34 -7.64 5.72
C GLU A 35 -12.34 -7.41 4.59
N ARG A 36 -12.67 -6.58 3.59
CA ARG A 36 -11.80 -6.35 2.43
C ARG A 36 -10.85 -5.18 2.69
N ARG A 37 -9.59 -5.49 2.96
CA ARG A 37 -8.51 -4.49 3.12
C ARG A 37 -7.69 -4.43 1.85
N LYS A 38 -7.40 -3.21 1.40
CA LYS A 38 -6.44 -2.97 0.31
C LYS A 38 -5.12 -2.54 0.90
N THR A 39 -4.05 -2.80 0.17
CA THR A 39 -2.70 -2.37 0.51
C THR A 39 -2.19 -1.41 -0.56
N TRP A 40 -1.55 -0.33 -0.11
CA TRP A 40 -0.83 0.60 -0.96
C TRP A 40 0.65 0.59 -0.59
N LEU A 41 1.49 0.53 -1.60
CA LEU A 41 2.94 0.59 -1.43
C LEU A 41 3.39 2.06 -1.41
N ALA A 42 4.35 2.39 -0.55
CA ALA A 42 4.93 3.73 -0.45
C ALA A 42 6.45 3.69 -0.25
N CYS A 43 7.15 4.58 -0.95
CA CYS A 43 8.54 4.89 -0.62
C CYS A 43 8.61 5.73 0.66
N GLU A 44 9.80 5.85 1.25
CA GLU A 44 10.02 6.66 2.45
C GLU A 44 9.48 8.10 2.30
N GLU A 45 9.70 8.74 1.15
CA GLU A 45 9.25 10.10 0.87
C GLU A 45 7.71 10.25 0.86
N HIS A 46 6.98 9.25 0.36
CA HIS A 46 5.53 9.34 0.15
C HIS A 46 4.70 8.65 1.23
N ARG A 47 5.34 7.85 2.11
CA ARG A 47 4.68 7.17 3.23
C ARG A 47 3.84 8.14 4.06
N GLU A 48 4.44 9.25 4.49
CA GLU A 48 3.75 10.21 5.35
C GLU A 48 2.56 10.85 4.64
N HIS A 49 2.73 11.26 3.38
CA HIS A 49 1.66 11.87 2.59
C HIS A 49 0.47 10.90 2.41
N LEU A 50 0.72 9.66 2.01
CA LEU A 50 -0.33 8.66 1.82
C LEU A 50 -1.00 8.29 3.15
N SER A 51 -0.23 8.17 4.23
CA SER A 51 -0.73 7.90 5.57
C SER A 51 -1.65 9.02 6.06
N GLN A 52 -1.24 10.28 5.92
CA GLN A 52 -2.07 11.44 6.27
C GLN A 52 -3.36 11.46 5.45
N PHE A 53 -3.27 11.24 4.14
CA PHE A 53 -4.44 11.21 3.25
C PHE A 53 -5.49 10.15 3.65
N LEU A 54 -5.03 8.97 4.06
CA LEU A 54 -5.89 7.89 4.55
C LEU A 54 -6.37 8.16 5.99
N GLY A 55 -5.51 8.74 6.82
CA GLY A 55 -5.75 9.04 8.23
C GLY A 55 -6.84 10.10 8.43
N VAL A 56 -6.78 11.21 7.69
CA VAL A 56 -7.82 12.27 7.77
C VAL A 56 -9.20 11.78 7.34
N ARG A 57 -9.26 10.68 6.58
CA ARG A 57 -10.52 10.05 6.15
C ARG A 57 -10.93 8.85 7.02
N GLY A 58 -10.10 8.46 7.98
CA GLY A 58 -10.33 7.27 8.82
C GLY A 58 -10.24 5.94 8.06
N PHE A 59 -9.59 5.92 6.90
CA PHE A 59 -9.44 4.71 6.07
C PHE A 59 -8.17 3.93 6.41
N LEU A 60 -7.18 4.59 7.00
CA LEU A 60 -5.92 3.96 7.40
C LEU A 60 -6.20 2.90 8.48
N LYS A 61 -5.66 1.70 8.27
CA LYS A 61 -5.74 0.59 9.24
C LYS A 61 -4.39 0.29 9.84
N ASP A 62 -3.39 0.12 8.98
CA ASP A 62 -2.04 -0.24 9.43
C ASP A 62 -0.99 0.33 8.48
N VAL A 63 0.22 0.53 9.00
CA VAL A 63 1.40 0.95 8.25
C VAL A 63 2.57 0.08 8.71
N VAL A 64 2.91 -0.90 7.88
CA VAL A 64 4.03 -1.81 8.12
C VAL A 64 5.13 -1.58 7.10
N ARG A 65 6.35 -2.04 7.40
CA ARG A 65 7.40 -2.09 6.37
C ARG A 65 7.09 -3.20 5.38
N LEU A 66 7.50 -2.98 4.13
CA LEU A 66 7.37 -3.97 3.07
C LEU A 66 8.11 -5.27 3.41
N GLU A 67 9.31 -5.19 4.01
CA GLU A 67 10.06 -6.38 4.47
C GLU A 67 9.29 -7.25 5.48
N ALA A 68 8.39 -6.64 6.26
CA ALA A 68 7.59 -7.32 7.27
C ALA A 68 6.19 -7.69 6.77
N TRP A 69 5.86 -7.29 5.53
CA TRP A 69 4.57 -7.52 4.92
C TRP A 69 4.67 -8.64 3.89
N GLU A 70 4.11 -9.79 4.25
CA GLU A 70 3.99 -10.91 3.33
C GLU A 70 2.89 -10.59 2.32
N SER A 71 3.29 -10.29 1.08
CA SER A 71 2.34 -10.24 -0.03
C SER A 71 1.70 -11.63 -0.15
N PRO A 72 0.36 -11.78 -0.09
CA PRO A 72 -0.24 -13.03 -0.51
C PRO A 72 0.05 -13.16 -2.01
N ASP A 73 1.04 -13.98 -2.34
CA ASP A 73 1.37 -14.43 -3.69
C ASP A 73 0.06 -14.77 -4.44
N ASN A 74 -0.14 -14.18 -5.61
CA ASN A 74 -1.33 -14.40 -6.45
C ASN A 74 -0.95 -14.96 -7.81
#